data_AF-A0A183I098-F1
#
_entry.id   AF-A0A183I098-F1
#
_cell.length_a   1.000
_cell.length_b   1.000
_cell.length_c   1.000
_cell.angle_alpha   90.00
_cell.angle_beta   90.00
_cell.angle_gamma   90.00
#
_symmetry.space_group_name_H-M   'P 1'
#
loop_
_entity.id
_entity.type
_entity.pdbx_description
1 polymer ?
#
loop_
_entity_poly.entity_id
_entity_poly.type
_entity_poly.pdbx_seq_one_letter_code
_entity_poly.pdbx_strand_id
1 'polypeptide(L)'
;MENQTSKRDSDTAVAEIDLIVNKFGAPLEDIYKLAISFYRERKQSCELMVPYEKRLLFMAYSKQVRYGPYDAAADDSGWFDFIGNDRM
;
A
#
# COMPACT_ATOMS: atom_id res chain seq x y z
N MET A 1 40.01 -12.51 5.68
CA MET A 1 39.22 -11.33 6.06
C MET A 1 37.83 -11.54 5.52
N GLU A 2 36.88 -11.76 6.42
CA GLU A 2 35.47 -12.06 6.17
C GLU A 2 34.77 -10.87 5.49
N ASN A 3 33.76 -11.16 4.67
CA ASN A 3 32.64 -10.24 4.51
C ASN A 3 31.35 -11.05 4.35
N GLN A 4 30.81 -11.48 5.49
CA GLN A 4 29.43 -11.92 5.63
C GLN A 4 28.54 -10.67 5.72
N THR A 5 28.05 -10.19 4.58
CA THR A 5 27.04 -9.13 4.53
C THR A 5 25.91 -9.53 3.59
N SER A 6 25.10 -10.50 3.99
CA SER A 6 23.73 -10.67 3.46
C SER A 6 22.98 -11.73 4.28
N LYS A 7 22.55 -11.39 5.50
CA LYS A 7 21.71 -12.29 6.32
C LYS A 7 20.92 -11.60 7.43
N ARG A 8 20.49 -10.34 7.24
CA ARG A 8 19.80 -9.57 8.30
C ARG A 8 18.36 -9.15 8.02
N ASP A 9 17.88 -9.23 6.78
CA ASP A 9 16.54 -8.70 6.46
C ASP A 9 15.41 -9.73 6.58
N SER A 10 15.73 -11.03 6.67
CA SER A 10 14.70 -12.09 6.72
C SER A 10 14.07 -12.28 8.10
N ASP A 11 14.83 -12.13 9.19
CA ASP A 11 14.33 -12.49 10.54
C ASP A 11 13.31 -11.48 11.10
N THR A 12 13.45 -10.19 10.78
CA THR A 12 12.51 -9.15 11.24
C THR A 12 11.21 -9.13 10.43
N ALA A 13 11.29 -9.38 9.12
CA ALA A 13 10.11 -9.41 8.25
C ALA A 13 9.14 -10.56 8.62
N VAL A 14 9.69 -11.71 9.02
CA VAL A 14 8.89 -12.84 9.53
C VAL A 14 8.10 -12.43 10.77
N ALA A 15 8.71 -11.69 11.70
CA ALA A 15 8.04 -11.24 12.92
C ALA A 15 6.89 -10.26 12.65
N GLU A 16 7.05 -9.31 11.72
CA GLU A 16 5.97 -8.36 11.37
C GLU A 16 4.81 -9.04 10.64
N ILE A 17 5.10 -9.98 9.74
CA ILE A 17 4.07 -10.76 9.05
C ILE A 17 3.26 -11.57 10.07
N ASP A 18 3.92 -12.23 11.02
CA ASP A 18 3.28 -13.00 12.08
C ASP A 18 2.40 -12.12 12.98
N LEU A 19 2.86 -10.91 13.32
CA LEU A 19 2.08 -9.93 14.07
C LEU A 19 0.79 -9.52 13.33
N ILE A 20 0.86 -9.31 12.03
CA ILE A 20 -0.31 -8.97 11.20
C ILE A 20 -1.29 -10.14 11.16
N VAL A 21 -0.80 -11.35 10.90
CA VAL A 21 -1.64 -12.56 10.87
C VAL A 21 -2.32 -12.78 12.22
N ASN A 22 -1.59 -12.63 13.33
CA ASN A 22 -2.15 -12.79 14.67
C ASN A 22 -3.22 -11.74 14.99
N LYS A 23 -3.03 -10.49 14.54
CA LYS A 23 -3.97 -9.40 14.84
C LYS A 23 -5.25 -9.47 14.01
N PHE A 24 -5.15 -9.85 12.74
CA PHE A 24 -6.26 -9.77 11.79
C PHE A 24 -6.77 -11.13 11.32
N GLY A 25 -6.09 -12.22 11.69
CA GLY A 25 -6.47 -13.58 11.32
C GLY A 25 -6.21 -13.94 9.86
N ALA A 26 -5.50 -13.10 9.10
CA ALA A 26 -5.26 -13.28 7.68
C ALA A 26 -3.87 -12.74 7.26
N PRO A 27 -3.28 -13.25 6.16
CA PRO A 27 -2.06 -12.69 5.58
C PRO A 27 -2.24 -11.22 5.17
N LEU A 28 -1.15 -10.43 5.25
CA LEU A 28 -1.16 -9.01 4.87
C LEU A 28 -1.70 -8.77 3.45
N GLU A 29 -1.36 -9.64 2.50
CA GLU A 29 -1.82 -9.54 1.12
C GLU A 29 -3.34 -9.63 1.00
N ASP A 30 -3.97 -10.54 1.75
CA ASP A 30 -5.42 -10.73 1.73
C ASP A 30 -6.14 -9.57 2.43
N ILE A 31 -5.57 -9.06 3.53
CA ILE A 31 -6.06 -7.85 4.20
C ILE A 31 -6.00 -6.66 3.25
N TYR A 32 -4.90 -6.50 2.51
CA TYR A 32 -4.73 -5.43 1.53
C TYR A 32 -5.79 -5.53 0.41
N LYS A 33 -5.98 -6.72 -0.18
CA LYS A 33 -7.02 -6.94 -1.20
C LYS A 33 -8.41 -6.60 -0.67
N LEU A 34 -8.73 -7.02 0.55
CA LEU A 34 -10.01 -6.72 1.21
C LEU A 34 -10.18 -5.21 1.42
N ALA A 35 -9.15 -4.53 1.91
CA ALA A 35 -9.17 -3.08 2.15
C ALA A 35 -9.38 -2.28 0.86
N ILE A 36 -8.73 -2.68 -0.24
CA ILE A 36 -8.92 -2.05 -1.55
C ILE A 36 -10.35 -2.24 -2.07
N SER A 37 -10.90 -3.47 -1.96
CA SER A 37 -12.28 -3.75 -2.37
C SER A 37 -13.28 -2.92 -1.56
N PHE A 38 -13.13 -2.90 -0.24
CA PHE A 38 -13.97 -2.09 0.66
C PHE A 38 -13.90 -0.60 0.31
N TYR A 39 -12.69 -0.06 0.11
CA TYR A 39 -12.51 1.34 -0.25
C TYR A 39 -13.19 1.69 -1.57
N ARG A 40 -13.09 0.82 -2.59
CA ARG A 40 -13.73 1.02 -3.89
C ARG A 40 -15.25 1.05 -3.78
N GLU A 41 -15.82 0.07 -3.08
CA GLU A 41 -17.27 -0.04 -2.89
C GLU A 41 -17.82 1.20 -2.16
N ARG A 42 -17.18 1.61 -1.04
CA ARG A 42 -17.63 2.74 -0.23
C ARG A 42 -17.38 4.11 -0.88
N LYS A 43 -16.35 4.23 -1.72
CA LYS A 43 -16.14 5.42 -2.56
C LYS A 43 -17.27 5.55 -3.58
N GLN A 44 -17.74 4.43 -4.14
CA GLN A 44 -18.81 4.42 -5.13
C GLN A 44 -20.19 4.74 -4.52
N SER A 45 -20.44 4.28 -3.29
CA SER A 45 -21.68 4.59 -2.55
C SER A 45 -21.69 5.98 -1.91
N CYS A 46 -20.58 6.74 -1.98
CA CYS A 46 -20.37 8.02 -1.28
C CYS A 46 -20.52 7.97 0.25
N GLU A 47 -20.57 6.77 0.85
CA GLU A 47 -20.70 6.59 2.30
C GLU A 47 -19.39 6.85 3.04
N LEU A 48 -18.25 6.77 2.34
CA LEU A 48 -16.93 7.01 2.89
C LEU A 48 -16.24 8.18 2.19
N MET A 49 -16.22 9.33 2.87
CA MET A 49 -15.37 10.45 2.47
C MET A 49 -14.02 10.38 3.18
N VAL A 50 -12.99 10.02 2.44
CA VAL A 50 -11.61 10.01 2.95
C VAL A 50 -10.94 11.36 2.65
N PRO A 51 -10.32 12.02 3.66
CA PRO A 51 -9.57 13.25 3.46
C PRO A 51 -8.50 13.13 2.36
N TYR A 52 -8.18 14.24 1.70
CA TYR A 52 -7.28 14.25 0.56
C TYR A 52 -5.90 13.66 0.89
N GLU A 53 -5.35 14.02 2.04
CA GLU A 53 -4.03 13.59 2.52
C GLU A 53 -3.99 12.07 2.70
N LYS A 54 -5.09 11.49 3.18
CA LYS A 54 -5.23 10.03 3.34
C LYS A 54 -5.39 9.34 1.99
N ARG A 55 -6.09 9.97 1.04
CA ARG A 55 -6.21 9.48 -0.34
C ARG A 55 -4.85 9.46 -1.05
N LEU A 56 -4.01 10.48 -0.84
CA LEU A 56 -2.63 10.51 -1.34
C LEU A 56 -1.79 9.37 -0.76
N LEU A 57 -1.91 9.09 0.54
CA LEU A 57 -1.22 7.95 1.16
C LEU A 57 -1.67 6.62 0.55
N PHE A 58 -2.98 6.42 0.31
CA PHE A 58 -3.48 5.20 -0.33
C PHE A 58 -2.94 5.02 -1.75
N MET A 59 -2.82 6.12 -2.51
CA MET A 59 -2.18 6.12 -3.82
C MET A 59 -0.72 5.69 -3.72
N ALA A 60 0.05 6.30 -2.81
CA ALA A 60 1.46 6.01 -2.61
C ALA A 60 1.69 4.52 -2.24
N TYR A 61 0.91 3.99 -1.29
CA TYR A 61 0.99 2.58 -0.93
C TYR A 61 0.59 1.66 -2.09
N SER A 62 -0.44 2.01 -2.86
CA SER A 62 -0.85 1.20 -4.02
C SER A 62 0.23 1.17 -5.10
N LYS A 63 0.93 2.31 -5.32
CA LYS A 63 2.10 2.37 -6.21
C LYS A 63 3.25 1.52 -5.67
N GLN A 64 3.56 1.62 -4.38
CA GLN A 64 4.61 0.81 -3.73
C GLN A 64 4.37 -0.69 -3.86
N VAL A 65 3.13 -1.15 -3.66
CA VAL A 65 2.77 -2.57 -3.81
C VAL A 65 2.91 -3.03 -5.26
N ARG A 66 2.57 -2.18 -6.23
CA ARG A 66 2.55 -2.53 -7.66
C ARG A 66 3.92 -2.46 -8.33
N TYR A 67 4.69 -1.43 -8.02
CA TYR A 67 5.93 -1.09 -8.73
C TYR A 67 7.17 -1.22 -7.85
N GLY A 68 7.01 -1.38 -6.52
CA GLY A 68 8.12 -1.31 -5.59
C GLY A 68 8.54 0.14 -5.31
N PRO A 69 9.82 0.40 -5.01
CA PRO A 69 10.33 1.75 -4.74
C PRO A 69 9.98 2.74 -5.84
N TYR A 70 9.89 4.03 -5.48
CA TYR A 70 9.53 5.10 -6.42
C TYR A 70 10.44 5.12 -7.66
N ASP A 71 9.79 5.10 -8.83
CA ASP A 71 10.41 5.28 -10.14
C ASP A 71 9.65 6.37 -10.91
N ALA A 72 10.36 7.43 -11.27
CA ALA A 72 9.79 8.57 -11.98
C ALA A 72 9.32 8.22 -13.41
N ALA A 73 9.86 7.15 -14.02
CA ALA A 73 9.42 6.69 -15.34
C ALA A 73 8.09 5.91 -15.26
N ALA A 74 7.70 5.45 -14.07
CA ALA A 74 6.48 4.67 -13.82
C ALA A 74 5.34 5.53 -13.21
N ASP A 75 5.40 6.86 -13.34
CA ASP A 75 4.41 7.78 -12.78
C ASP A 75 3.10 7.80 -13.59
N ASP A 76 2.40 6.67 -13.59
CA ASP A 76 1.02 6.57 -14.03
C ASP A 76 0.09 6.80 -12.83
N SER A 77 -0.84 7.75 -12.94
CA SER A 77 -1.83 8.08 -11.91
C SER A 77 -2.88 6.96 -11.73
N GLY A 78 -3.09 6.11 -12.74
CA GLY A 78 -3.97 4.93 -12.66
C GLY A 78 -5.37 5.21 -12.08
N TRP A 79 -5.96 4.25 -11.34
CA TRP A 79 -7.30 4.40 -10.73
C TRP A 79 -7.34 5.38 -9.53
N PHE A 80 -6.18 5.67 -8.94
CA PHE A 80 -6.05 6.66 -7.87
C PHE A 80 -5.89 8.08 -8.42
N ASP A 81 -6.17 8.32 -9.70
CA ASP A 81 -6.10 9.65 -10.29
C ASP A 81 -7.12 10.61 -9.66
N PHE A 82 -6.65 11.30 -8.63
CA PHE A 82 -7.32 12.43 -8.00
C PHE A 82 -6.94 13.74 -8.68
N ILE A 83 -6.03 13.70 -9.66
CA ILE A 83 -5.33 14.83 -10.28
C ILE A 83 -6.14 15.34 -11.49
N GLY A 84 -7.42 15.60 -11.27
CA GLY A 84 -8.07 16.75 -11.89
C GLY A 84 -7.91 18.02 -11.04
N ASN A 85 -7.63 17.86 -9.74
CA ASN A 85 -7.84 18.92 -8.75
C ASN A 85 -6.56 19.51 -8.12
N ASP A 86 -5.37 18.99 -8.45
CA ASP A 86 -4.07 19.40 -7.86
C ASP A 86 -3.17 20.15 -8.87
N ARG A 87 -3.64 20.35 -10.12
CA ARG A 87 -2.91 21.05 -11.20
C ARG A 87 -3.34 22.51 -11.40
N MET A 88 -4.17 23.08 -10.52
CA MET A 88 -4.59 24.48 -10.54
C MET A 88 -4.03 25.22 -9.34
#